data_AF-A0A537P0U3-F1
#
_entry.id   AF-A0A537P0U3-F1
#
_cell.length_a   1.000
_cell.length_b   1.000
_cell.length_c   1.000
_cell.angle_alpha   90.00
_cell.angle_beta   90.00
_cell.angle_gamma   90.00
#
_symmetry.space_group_name_H-M   'P 1'
#
loop_
_entity.id
_entity.type
_entity.pdbx_description
1 polymer ?
#
loop_
_entity_poly.entity_id
_entity_poly.type
_entity_poly.pdbx_seq_one_letter_code
_entity_poly.pdbx_strand_id
1 'polypeptide(L)'
;MNPVLLGSLAALCSGTLDFLAGKVSRAIGPIQVTATVTAIGLALITLWLWAFGEFPAFQQSVIWWPLFAGAGYAFATLCLFAAIASGPVSLAVPVTMSYPATSVLVAAALGTVPTPIQLIFVALILGGALLV
;
A
#
# COMPACT_ATOMS: atom_id res chain seq x y z
N MET A 1 -12.45 16.94 3.88
CA MET A 1 -12.38 15.53 4.29
C MET A 1 -11.51 15.43 5.52
N ASN A 2 -11.93 14.74 6.60
CA ASN A 2 -11.13 14.63 7.82
C ASN A 2 -10.02 13.57 7.63
N PRO A 3 -8.73 13.92 7.64
CA PRO A 3 -7.63 12.99 7.41
C PRO A 3 -7.61 11.83 8.40
N VAL A 4 -8.04 12.07 9.64
CA VAL A 4 -8.08 11.04 10.69
C VAL A 4 -9.07 9.95 10.34
N LEU A 5 -10.30 10.33 9.92
CA LEU A 5 -11.33 9.36 9.53
C LEU A 5 -10.91 8.52 8.31
N LEU A 6 -10.32 9.17 7.31
CA LEU A 6 -9.81 8.46 6.12
C LEU A 6 -8.67 7.51 6.48
N GLY A 7 -7.76 7.93 7.36
CA GLY A 7 -6.67 7.09 7.85
C GLY A 7 -7.18 5.88 8.64
N SER A 8 -8.15 6.07 9.53
CA SER A 8 -8.76 4.97 10.29
C SER A 8 -9.50 3.98 9.40
N LEU A 9 -10.25 4.47 8.40
CA LEU A 9 -10.90 3.61 7.40
C LEU A 9 -9.88 2.84 6.58
N ALA A 10 -8.82 3.50 6.12
CA ALA A 10 -7.73 2.86 5.39
C ALA A 10 -7.05 1.76 6.22
N ALA A 11 -6.81 2.01 7.52
CA ALA A 11 -6.23 1.02 8.42
C ALA A 11 -7.14 -0.21 8.59
N LEU A 12 -8.45 -0.02 8.73
CA LEU A 12 -9.42 -1.12 8.80
C LEU A 12 -9.47 -1.93 7.51
N CYS A 13 -9.48 -1.26 6.36
CA CYS A 13 -9.45 -1.90 5.05
C CYS A 13 -8.16 -2.70 4.84
N SER A 14 -7.00 -2.12 5.14
CA SER A 14 -5.70 -2.80 5.02
C SER A 14 -5.58 -4.01 5.93
N GLY A 15 -5.98 -3.91 7.20
CA GLY A 15 -5.94 -5.05 8.13
C GLY A 15 -6.87 -6.20 7.70
N THR A 16 -8.05 -5.86 7.18
CA THR A 16 -9.01 -6.84 6.63
C THR A 16 -8.44 -7.53 5.38
N LEU A 17 -7.79 -6.75 4.51
CA LEU A 17 -7.12 -7.24 3.31
C LEU A 17 -5.99 -8.20 3.66
N ASP A 18 -5.11 -7.89 4.60
CA ASP A 18 -3.99 -8.75 4.98
C ASP A 18 -4.47 -10.13 5.49
N PHE A 19 -5.54 -10.13 6.30
CA PHE A 19 -6.14 -11.36 6.82
C PHE A 19 -6.78 -12.23 5.73
N LEU A 20 -7.59 -11.63 4.85
CA LEU A 20 -8.25 -12.33 3.75
C LEU A 20 -7.24 -12.79 2.70
N ALA A 21 -6.34 -11.90 2.28
CA ALA A 21 -5.31 -12.19 1.30
C ALA A 21 -4.41 -13.32 1.77
N GLY A 22 -4.08 -13.42 3.06
CA GLY A 22 -3.34 -14.55 3.60
C GLY A 22 -4.06 -15.88 3.44
N LYS A 23 -5.35 -15.95 3.80
CA LYS A 23 -6.15 -17.17 3.65
C LYS A 23 -6.31 -17.58 2.18
N VAL A 24 -6.67 -16.62 1.34
CA VAL A 24 -6.97 -16.87 -0.07
C VAL A 24 -5.69 -17.17 -0.85
N SER A 25 -4.58 -16.47 -0.59
CA SER A 25 -3.30 -16.71 -1.27
C SER A 25 -2.72 -18.09 -0.98
N ARG A 26 -2.98 -18.64 0.22
CA ARG A 26 -2.62 -20.03 0.55
C ARG A 26 -3.48 -21.06 -0.19
N ALA A 27 -4.73 -20.72 -0.50
CA ALA A 27 -5.67 -21.64 -1.13
C ALA A 27 -5.50 -21.72 -2.65
N ILE A 28 -5.36 -20.57 -3.33
CA ILE A 28 -5.33 -20.50 -4.80
C ILE A 28 -3.98 -20.07 -5.38
N GLY A 29 -3.11 -19.43 -4.59
CA GLY A 29 -1.79 -18.96 -5.01
C GLY A 29 -1.66 -17.43 -4.98
N PRO A 30 -0.51 -16.86 -4.55
CA PRO A 30 -0.32 -15.40 -4.42
C PRO A 30 -0.48 -14.62 -5.73
N ILE A 31 -0.11 -15.23 -6.87
CA ILE A 31 -0.17 -14.60 -8.18
C ILE A 31 -1.63 -14.36 -8.60
N GLN A 32 -2.50 -15.36 -8.51
CA GLN A 32 -3.91 -15.20 -8.89
C GLN A 32 -4.62 -14.17 -7.99
N VAL A 33 -4.32 -14.18 -6.69
CA VAL A 33 -4.89 -13.20 -5.76
C VAL A 33 -4.45 -11.78 -6.11
N THR A 34 -3.15 -11.58 -6.35
CA THR A 34 -2.62 -10.25 -6.73
C THR A 34 -3.24 -9.75 -8.03
N ALA A 35 -3.32 -10.60 -9.06
CA ALA A 35 -3.91 -10.23 -10.35
C ALA A 35 -5.40 -9.87 -10.22
N THR A 36 -6.15 -10.63 -9.42
CA THR A 36 -7.59 -10.39 -9.21
C THR A 36 -7.82 -9.10 -8.43
N VAL A 37 -7.07 -8.89 -7.35
CA VAL A 37 -7.19 -7.67 -6.52
C VAL A 37 -6.82 -6.42 -7.32
N THR A 38 -5.74 -6.46 -8.11
CA THR A 38 -5.32 -5.33 -8.95
C THR A 38 -6.31 -5.09 -10.09
N ALA A 39 -6.86 -6.12 -10.72
CA ALA A 39 -7.88 -5.98 -11.77
C ALA A 39 -9.20 -5.39 -11.24
N ILE A 40 -9.68 -5.86 -10.09
CA ILE A 40 -10.89 -5.30 -9.45
C ILE A 40 -10.63 -3.86 -9.01
N GLY A 41 -9.47 -3.58 -8.42
CA GLY A 41 -9.06 -2.23 -8.04
C GLY A 41 -9.03 -1.28 -9.24
N LEU A 42 -8.48 -1.72 -10.38
CA LEU A 42 -8.48 -0.96 -11.63
C LEU A 42 -9.90 -0.64 -12.09
N ALA A 43 -10.80 -1.63 -12.08
CA ALA A 43 -12.19 -1.42 -12.48
C ALA A 43 -12.92 -0.43 -11.56
N LEU A 44 -12.76 -0.56 -10.25
CA LEU A 44 -13.38 0.33 -9.26
C LEU A 44 -12.84 1.76 -9.36
N ILE A 45 -11.53 1.94 -9.48
CA ILE A 45 -10.91 3.25 -9.66
C ILE A 45 -11.36 3.88 -10.98
N THR A 46 -11.42 3.11 -12.06
CA THR A 46 -11.89 3.59 -13.36
C THR A 46 -13.35 4.03 -13.30
N LEU A 47 -14.22 3.25 -12.66
CA LEU A 47 -15.62 3.60 -12.45
C LEU A 47 -15.77 4.87 -11.60
N TRP A 48 -14.94 5.01 -10.55
CA TRP A 48 -14.89 6.21 -9.73
C TRP A 48 -14.50 7.44 -10.57
N LEU A 49 -13.38 7.38 -11.30
CA LEU A 49 -12.95 8.48 -12.16
C LEU A 49 -13.99 8.84 -13.21
N TRP A 50 -14.70 7.84 -13.75
CA TRP A 50 -15.80 8.05 -14.68
C TRP A 50 -16.99 8.76 -14.05
N ALA A 51 -17.39 8.37 -12.82
CA ALA A 51 -18.49 8.99 -12.11
C ALA A 51 -18.23 10.46 -11.71
N PHE A 52 -16.97 10.81 -11.42
CA PHE A 52 -16.58 12.16 -10.99
C PHE A 52 -15.97 13.03 -12.11
N GLY A 53 -15.76 12.46 -13.30
CA GLY A 53 -15.23 13.19 -14.46
C GLY A 53 -13.76 13.61 -14.34
N GLU A 54 -13.00 13.03 -13.40
CA GLU A 54 -11.61 13.43 -13.10
C GLU A 54 -10.58 12.58 -13.86
N PHE A 55 -10.79 12.35 -15.16
CA PHE A 55 -9.77 11.63 -15.93
C PHE A 55 -8.52 12.50 -16.11
N PRO A 56 -7.33 11.98 -15.75
CA PRO A 56 -6.09 12.71 -15.98
C PRO A 56 -5.84 12.88 -17.48
N ALA A 57 -5.27 14.03 -17.86
CA ALA A 57 -4.89 14.29 -19.24
C ALA A 57 -3.80 13.30 -19.69
N PHE A 58 -4.04 12.60 -20.80
CA PHE A 58 -3.06 11.70 -21.40
C PHE A 58 -1.92 12.50 -22.05
N GLN A 59 -0.83 12.71 -21.31
CA GLN A 59 0.43 13.22 -21.85
C GLN A 59 1.44 12.09 -22.03
N GLN A 60 1.83 11.86 -23.28
CA GLN A 60 2.76 10.78 -23.65
C GLN A 60 4.16 10.94 -23.03
N SER A 61 4.56 12.17 -22.69
CA SER A 61 5.82 12.45 -22.01
C SER A 61 5.89 11.96 -20.55
N VAL A 62 4.74 11.80 -19.90
CA VAL A 62 4.67 11.47 -18.45
C VAL A 62 4.19 10.04 -18.21
N ILE A 63 3.81 9.31 -19.27
CA ILE A 63 3.19 7.98 -19.16
C ILE A 63 4.09 6.90 -18.53
N TRP A 64 5.42 7.10 -18.61
CA TRP A 64 6.39 6.19 -18.02
C TRP A 64 6.31 6.14 -16.49
N TRP A 65 6.05 7.28 -15.83
CA TRP A 65 5.99 7.35 -14.38
C TRP A 65 4.85 6.51 -13.77
N PRO A 66 3.59 6.64 -14.23
CA PRO A 66 2.50 5.76 -13.80
C PRO A 66 2.76 4.29 -14.11
N LEU A 67 3.41 3.98 -15.24
CA LEU A 67 3.72 2.60 -15.61
C LEU A 67 4.72 1.96 -14.64
N PHE A 68 5.81 2.65 -14.32
CA PHE A 68 6.79 2.18 -13.33
C PHE A 68 6.20 2.11 -11.93
N ALA A 69 5.40 3.11 -11.52
CA ALA A 69 4.72 3.09 -10.23
C ALA A 69 3.72 1.93 -10.12
N GLY A 70 2.94 1.66 -11.18
CA GLY A 70 1.98 0.56 -11.23
C GLY A 70 2.67 -0.80 -11.23
N ALA A 71 3.75 -0.97 -11.99
CA ALA A 71 4.55 -2.20 -11.99
C ALA A 71 5.21 -2.44 -10.62
N GLY A 72 5.77 -1.39 -10.01
CA GLY A 72 6.34 -1.44 -8.67
C GLY A 72 5.31 -1.79 -7.61
N TYR A 73 4.11 -1.21 -7.70
CA TYR A 73 2.99 -1.53 -6.81
C TYR A 73 2.55 -2.99 -6.95
N ALA A 74 2.33 -3.46 -8.19
CA ALA A 74 1.94 -4.85 -8.43
C ALA A 74 2.99 -5.86 -7.91
N PHE A 75 4.28 -5.55 -8.11
CA PHE A 75 5.37 -6.36 -7.58
C PHE A 75 5.39 -6.35 -6.05
N ALA A 76 5.24 -5.17 -5.42
CA ALA A 76 5.18 -5.05 -3.97
C ALA A 76 3.99 -5.83 -3.38
N THR A 77 2.80 -5.75 -3.99
CA THR A 77 1.62 -6.51 -3.57
C THR A 77 1.85 -8.02 -3.71
N LEU A 78 2.47 -8.46 -4.79
CA LEU A 78 2.82 -9.87 -4.98
C LEU A 78 3.77 -10.36 -3.89
N CYS A 79 4.83 -9.61 -3.60
CA CYS A 79 5.77 -9.93 -2.52
C CYS A 79 5.07 -9.99 -1.15
N LEU A 80 4.16 -9.04 -0.88
CA LEU A 80 3.35 -9.03 0.34
C LEU A 80 2.49 -10.30 0.45
N PHE A 81 1.71 -10.62 -0.57
CA PHE A 81 0.83 -11.80 -0.55
C PHE A 81 1.62 -13.11 -0.51
N ALA A 82 2.78 -13.16 -1.17
CA ALA A 82 3.69 -14.29 -1.07
C ALA A 82 4.26 -14.45 0.35
N ALA A 83 4.67 -13.35 1.00
CA ALA A 83 5.20 -13.37 2.37
C ALA A 83 4.12 -13.81 3.39
N ILE A 84 2.91 -13.26 3.29
CA ILE A 84 1.78 -13.63 4.15
C ILE A 84 1.36 -15.09 3.92
N ALA A 85 1.44 -15.58 2.66
CA ALA A 85 1.13 -16.97 2.35
C ALA A 85 2.18 -17.95 2.91
N SER A 86 3.47 -17.60 2.83
CA SER A 86 4.59 -18.47 3.19
C SER A 86 4.94 -18.51 4.68
N GLY A 87 4.53 -17.51 5.46
CA GLY A 87 4.86 -17.42 6.89
C GLY A 87 3.71 -16.91 7.77
N PRO A 88 3.95 -16.74 9.08
CA PRO A 88 3.02 -16.07 9.97
C PRO A 88 2.84 -14.61 9.53
N VAL A 89 1.58 -14.16 9.47
CA VAL A 89 1.23 -12.78 9.13
C VAL A 89 1.94 -11.78 10.05
N SER A 90 2.12 -12.14 11.32
CA SER A 90 2.84 -11.34 12.33
C SER A 90 4.33 -11.12 12.03
N LEU A 91 4.94 -11.84 11.09
CA LEU A 91 6.32 -11.58 10.64
C LEU A 91 6.36 -10.77 9.35
N ALA A 92 5.40 -11.00 8.44
CA ALA A 92 5.36 -10.30 7.16
C ALA A 92 4.87 -8.85 7.30
N VAL A 93 3.84 -8.63 8.13
CA VAL A 93 3.19 -7.33 8.30
C VAL A 93 4.11 -6.25 8.88
N PRO A 94 4.91 -6.49 9.94
CA PRO A 94 5.80 -5.46 10.49
C PRO A 94 6.84 -4.96 9.48
N VAL A 95 7.35 -5.86 8.62
CA VAL A 95 8.30 -5.50 7.56
C VAL A 95 7.64 -4.59 6.54
N THR A 96 6.41 -4.89 6.12
CA THR A 96 5.68 -4.07 5.15
C THR A 96 5.11 -2.78 5.74
N MET A 97 4.84 -2.76 7.04
CA MET A 97 4.40 -1.56 7.79
C MET A 97 5.54 -0.58 8.06
N SER A 98 6.77 -0.87 7.62
CA SER A 98 7.90 0.07 7.68
C SER A 98 7.81 1.22 6.66
N TYR A 99 6.79 1.24 5.80
CA TYR A 99 6.54 2.27 4.78
C TYR A 99 6.57 3.73 5.28
N PRO A 100 6.09 4.08 6.50
CA PRO A 100 6.21 5.44 7.02
C PRO A 100 7.67 5.88 7.18
N ALA A 101 8.56 4.96 7.58
CA ALA A 101 9.98 5.25 7.71
C ALA A 101 10.63 5.47 6.34
N THR A 102 10.32 4.62 5.34
CA THR A 102 10.84 4.80 3.98
C THR A 102 10.31 6.08 3.34
N SER A 103 9.05 6.45 3.59
CA SER A 103 8.47 7.71 3.12
C SER A 103 9.20 8.94 3.68
N VAL A 104 9.52 8.94 4.97
CA VAL A 104 10.29 10.03 5.60
C VAL A 104 11.73 10.07 5.09
N LEU A 105 12.36 8.91 4.89
CA LEU A 105 13.70 8.84 4.31
C LEU A 105 13.76 9.38 2.87
N VAL A 106 12.77 9.03 2.04
CA VAL A 106 12.67 9.56 0.67
C VAL A 106 12.43 11.06 0.70
N ALA A 107 11.52 11.56 1.55
CA ALA A 107 11.28 12.99 1.71
C ALA A 107 12.55 13.74 2.15
N ALA A 108 13.33 13.16 3.06
CA ALA A 108 14.62 13.68 3.49
C ALA A 108 15.65 13.71 2.36
N ALA A 109 15.73 12.63 1.56
CA ALA A 109 16.60 12.56 0.39
C ALA A 109 16.23 13.60 -0.70
N LEU A 110 14.94 13.97 -0.79
CA LEU A 110 14.43 15.03 -1.68
C LEU A 110 14.62 16.45 -1.10
N GLY A 111 15.30 16.59 0.05
CA GLY A 111 15.64 17.87 0.66
C GLY A 111 14.67 18.38 1.73
N THR A 112 13.67 17.58 2.13
CA THR A 112 12.72 17.97 3.19
C THR A 112 13.26 17.58 4.56
N VAL A 113 13.50 18.53 5.46
CA VAL A 113 13.98 18.21 6.81
C VAL A 113 12.80 17.72 7.67
N PRO A 114 12.80 16.45 8.16
CA PRO A 114 11.73 15.95 9.01
C PRO A 114 11.71 16.68 10.34
N THR A 115 10.52 17.06 10.80
CA THR A 115 10.37 17.67 12.11
C THR A 115 10.53 16.63 13.22
N PRO A 116 10.98 17.01 14.43
CA PRO A 116 11.09 16.07 15.56
C PRO A 116 9.77 15.37 15.91
N ILE A 117 8.63 16.05 15.76
CA ILE A 117 7.31 15.46 16.00
C ILE A 117 6.96 14.36 14.99
N GLN A 118 7.35 14.53 13.72
CA GLN A 118 7.16 13.51 12.68
C GLN A 118 8.01 12.27 12.97
N LEU A 119 9.23 12.45 13.47
CA LEU A 119 10.09 11.33 13.87
C LEU A 119 9.49 10.55 15.04
N ILE A 120 8.88 11.23 16.02
CA ILE A 120 8.16 10.58 17.12
C ILE A 120 6.98 9.76 16.58
N PHE A 121 6.19 10.31 15.64
CA PHE A 121 5.09 9.56 15.04
C PHE A 121 5.56 8.34 14.25
N VAL A 122 6.66 8.46 13.48
CA VAL A 122 7.26 7.30 12.80
C VAL A 122 7.68 6.24 13.81
N ALA A 123 8.38 6.62 14.87
CA ALA A 123 8.81 5.69 15.92
C ALA A 123 7.61 4.99 16.59
N LEU A 124 6.53 5.73 16.84
CA LEU A 124 5.32 5.19 17.46
C LEU A 124 4.60 4.20 16.53
N ILE A 125 4.52 4.49 15.22
CA ILE A 125 3.94 3.57 14.24
C ILE A 125 4.77 2.30 14.10
N LEU A 126 6.11 2.43 14.01
CA LEU A 126 7.01 1.27 13.96
C LEU A 126 6.94 0.44 15.25
N GLY A 127 6.89 1.10 16.40
CA GLY A 127 6.72 0.43 17.69
C GLY A 127 5.41 -0.35 17.76
N GLY A 128 4.31 0.25 17.31
CA GLY A 128 3.02 -0.43 17.21
C GLY A 128 3.06 -1.63 16.26
N ALA A 129 3.71 -1.50 15.11
CA ALA A 129 3.86 -2.58 14.15
C ALA A 129 4.70 -3.76 14.68
N LEU A 130 5.66 -3.53 15.57
CA LEU A 130 6.47 -4.59 16.19
C LEU A 130 5.78 -5.30 17.35
N LEU A 131 4.77 -4.69 17.97
CA LEU A 131 4.05 -5.25 19.12
C LEU A 131 2.89 -6.18 18.73
N VAL A 132 2.46 -6.16 17.46
CA VAL A 132 1.34 -6.96 16.91
C VAL A 132 1.89 -8.16 16.14
#